data_AF-A0A1H7S9K7-F1
#
_entry.id   AF-A0A1H7S9K7-F1
#
_cell.length_a   1.000
_cell.length_b   1.000
_cell.length_c   1.000
_cell.angle_alpha   90.00
_cell.angle_beta   90.00
_cell.angle_gamma   90.00
#
_symmetry.space_group_name_H-M   'P 1'
#
loop_
_entity.id
_entity.type
_entity.pdbx_description
1 polymer ?
#
loop_
_entity_poly.entity_id
_entity_poly.type
_entity_poly.pdbx_seq_one_letter_code
_entity_poly.pdbx_strand_id
1 'polypeptide(L)'
;MVYQPHLSQKLVEMFRAKPYQGARPESAEFIFVGLDANYAADIESSPVFSRVLEYHDDGVAFWRRYKVHHPFLLADYRGDGQRYHRNFARTGFEPKDACRVSFIELLHIPTVGRSQLVLDDLDPAHLEGLNALIQCGAKRNVFLADRVIRLMRISGRFRWLPEPIANQVLPRLYQVGETTIHQHLHFANYGKFQARMTLEAAAIARMRADPPHLAFCAC
;
A
#
# COMPACT_ATOMS: atom_id res chain seq x y z
N MET A 1 -18.38 -12.58 9.75
CA MET A 1 -18.22 -11.12 9.56
C MET A 1 -17.14 -10.95 8.51
N VAL A 2 -17.41 -10.22 7.42
CA VAL A 2 -16.51 -10.18 6.25
C VAL A 2 -15.33 -9.22 6.50
N TYR A 3 -15.56 -8.16 7.25
CA TYR A 3 -14.53 -7.35 7.92
C TYR A 3 -15.17 -6.63 9.12
N GLN A 4 -14.35 -5.97 9.94
CA GLN A 4 -14.81 -5.13 11.05
C GLN A 4 -14.25 -3.70 10.85
N PRO A 5 -15.09 -2.68 10.64
CA PRO A 5 -14.63 -1.29 10.64
C PRO A 5 -13.99 -0.92 11.97
N HIS A 6 -12.96 -0.08 11.93
CA HIS A 6 -12.34 0.45 13.13
C HIS A 6 -13.25 1.47 13.82
N LEU A 7 -13.34 1.42 15.15
CA LEU A 7 -14.25 2.28 15.93
C LEU A 7 -13.70 3.68 16.24
N SER A 8 -12.39 3.87 16.11
CA SER A 8 -11.74 5.19 16.24
C SER A 8 -12.32 6.19 15.25
N GLN A 9 -13.06 7.18 15.77
CA GLN A 9 -13.62 8.26 14.95
C GLN A 9 -12.51 9.05 14.26
N LYS A 10 -11.40 9.31 14.95
CA LYS A 10 -10.24 10.01 14.38
C LYS A 10 -9.68 9.26 13.18
N LEU A 11 -9.42 7.95 13.29
CA LEU A 11 -8.91 7.19 12.13
C LEU A 11 -9.92 7.16 10.99
N VAL A 12 -11.21 6.98 11.30
CA VAL A 12 -12.27 6.98 10.27
C VAL A 12 -12.34 8.31 9.53
N GLU A 13 -12.28 9.44 10.24
CA GLU A 13 -12.26 10.77 9.64
C GLU A 13 -11.04 10.99 8.75
N MET A 14 -9.85 10.56 9.19
CA MET A 14 -8.62 10.67 8.39
C MET A 14 -8.70 9.86 7.10
N PHE A 15 -9.19 8.61 7.15
CA PHE A 15 -9.35 7.79 5.95
C PHE A 15 -10.43 8.32 5.01
N ARG A 16 -11.52 8.89 5.53
CA ARG A 16 -12.53 9.56 4.69
C ARG A 16 -11.94 10.75 3.94
N ALA A 17 -11.10 11.54 4.60
CA ALA A 17 -10.45 12.69 3.97
C ALA A 17 -9.33 12.28 3.01
N LYS A 18 -8.60 11.21 3.35
CA LYS A 18 -7.36 10.79 2.70
C LYS A 18 -7.26 9.25 2.72
N PRO A 19 -7.89 8.54 1.76
CA PRO A 19 -7.97 7.07 1.75
C PRO A 19 -6.68 6.40 1.25
N TYR A 20 -5.53 6.93 1.65
CA TYR A 20 -4.20 6.45 1.28
C TYR A 20 -3.18 6.85 2.35
N GLN A 21 -2.04 6.17 2.35
CA GLN A 21 -0.93 6.42 3.28
C GLN A 21 0.36 6.71 2.51
N GLY A 22 1.26 7.51 3.10
CA GLY A 22 2.47 7.97 2.41
C GLY A 22 2.23 9.19 1.52
N ALA A 23 2.87 9.22 0.35
CA ALA A 23 2.73 10.30 -0.63
C ALA A 23 1.35 10.32 -1.30
N ARG A 24 1.01 11.44 -1.96
CA ARG A 24 -0.21 11.53 -2.77
C ARG A 24 -0.15 10.55 -3.94
N PRO A 25 -1.17 9.70 -4.14
CA PRO A 25 -1.20 8.72 -5.22
C PRO A 25 -0.95 9.30 -6.61
N GLU A 26 -1.48 10.48 -6.89
CA GLU A 26 -1.42 11.10 -8.22
C GLU A 26 0.01 11.47 -8.62
N SER A 27 0.86 11.81 -7.65
CA SER A 27 2.27 12.16 -7.85
C SER A 27 3.24 11.03 -7.53
N ALA A 28 2.77 9.91 -6.97
CA ALA A 28 3.63 8.81 -6.56
C ALA A 28 4.08 7.96 -7.76
N GLU A 29 5.35 7.56 -7.74
CA GLU A 29 5.95 6.67 -8.74
C GLU A 29 5.77 5.19 -8.37
N PHE A 30 5.66 4.87 -7.07
CA PHE A 30 5.48 3.50 -6.58
C PHE A 30 4.20 3.43 -5.77
N ILE A 31 3.21 2.70 -6.30
CA ILE A 31 1.90 2.55 -5.67
C ILE A 31 1.73 1.10 -5.26
N PHE A 32 1.54 0.87 -3.96
CA PHE A 32 1.24 -0.45 -3.41
C PHE A 32 -0.24 -0.51 -3.11
N VAL A 33 -0.95 -1.42 -3.77
CA VAL A 33 -2.39 -1.60 -3.54
C VAL A 33 -2.60 -2.81 -2.63
N GLY A 34 -3.16 -2.59 -1.45
CA GLY A 34 -3.56 -3.63 -0.52
C GLY A 34 -5.07 -3.84 -0.48
N LEU A 35 -5.52 -4.63 0.50
CA LEU A 35 -6.93 -4.93 0.72
C LEU A 35 -7.59 -3.90 1.61
N ASP A 36 -6.99 -3.66 2.77
CA ASP A 36 -7.50 -2.83 3.84
C ASP A 36 -6.36 -2.39 4.77
N ALA A 37 -6.51 -1.21 5.37
CA ALA A 37 -5.57 -0.73 6.38
C ALA A 37 -6.02 -1.18 7.76
N ASN A 38 -5.29 -2.14 8.32
CA ASN A 38 -5.66 -2.77 9.57
C ASN A 38 -4.95 -2.17 10.79
N TYR A 39 -5.71 -1.92 11.85
CA TYR A 39 -5.22 -1.42 13.14
C TYR A 39 -5.68 -2.32 14.28
N ALA A 40 -4.91 -2.32 15.37
CA ALA A 40 -5.33 -2.95 16.62
C ALA A 40 -6.58 -2.24 17.16
N ALA A 41 -7.55 -2.99 17.69
CA ALA A 41 -8.82 -2.44 18.18
C ALA A 41 -8.64 -1.34 19.25
N ASP A 42 -7.57 -1.47 20.04
CA ASP A 42 -7.19 -0.60 21.15
C ASP A 42 -6.08 0.40 20.76
N ILE A 43 -5.82 0.61 19.47
CA ILE A 43 -4.71 1.46 19.00
C ILE A 43 -4.75 2.87 19.60
N GLU A 44 -5.93 3.41 19.93
CA GLU A 44 -6.06 4.73 20.57
C GLU A 44 -5.39 4.82 21.95
N SER A 45 -5.35 3.71 22.66
CA SER A 45 -4.70 3.60 23.97
C SER A 45 -3.19 3.30 23.85
N SER A 46 -2.71 3.03 22.63
CA SER A 46 -1.29 2.76 22.39
C SER A 46 -0.47 4.05 22.47
N PRO A 47 0.74 4.02 23.06
CA PRO A 47 1.67 5.15 23.03
C PRO A 47 1.99 5.65 21.62
N VAL A 48 1.92 4.75 20.62
CA VAL A 48 2.19 5.09 19.21
C VAL A 48 1.04 5.84 18.52
N PHE A 49 -0.14 5.96 19.15
CA PHE A 49 -1.33 6.49 18.46
C PHE A 49 -1.12 7.90 17.92
N SER A 50 -0.46 8.77 18.69
CA SER A 50 -0.10 10.12 18.23
C SER A 50 0.77 10.09 16.97
N ARG A 51 1.66 9.10 16.84
CA ARG A 51 2.50 8.86 15.65
C ARG A 51 1.72 8.29 14.48
N VAL A 52 0.67 7.50 14.75
CA VAL A 52 -0.27 7.05 13.71
C VAL A 52 -1.03 8.25 13.13
N LEU A 53 -1.51 9.16 13.97
CA LEU A 53 -2.16 10.39 13.51
C LEU A 53 -1.18 11.29 12.74
N GLU A 54 0.04 11.51 13.24
CA GLU A 54 1.09 12.25 12.53
C GLU A 54 1.39 11.65 11.14
N TYR A 55 1.44 10.32 11.05
CA TYR A 55 1.69 9.62 9.79
C TYR A 55 0.55 9.76 8.78
N HIS A 56 -0.70 9.74 9.23
CA HIS A 56 -1.85 9.93 8.32
C HIS A 56 -1.94 11.36 7.82
N ASP A 57 -1.64 12.34 8.67
CA ASP A 57 -1.61 13.76 8.31
C ASP A 57 -0.58 14.01 7.20
N ASP A 58 0.70 13.65 7.46
CA ASP A 58 1.78 13.72 6.47
C ASP A 58 2.76 12.55 6.59
N GLY A 59 2.49 11.49 5.83
CA GLY A 59 3.34 10.30 5.78
C GLY A 59 4.74 10.54 5.21
N VAL A 60 4.90 11.56 4.36
CA VAL A 60 6.20 11.91 3.77
C VAL A 60 7.07 12.60 4.82
N ALA A 61 6.52 13.61 5.50
CA ALA A 61 7.21 14.29 6.60
C ALA A 61 7.52 13.32 7.74
N PHE A 62 6.56 12.44 8.09
CA PHE A 62 6.77 11.38 9.07
C PHE A 62 7.99 10.52 8.71
N TRP A 63 8.04 9.98 7.49
CA TRP A 63 9.13 9.11 7.08
C TRP A 63 10.48 9.83 7.09
N ARG A 64 10.52 11.09 6.61
CA ARG A 64 11.70 11.95 6.66
C ARG A 64 12.19 12.19 8.07
N ARG A 65 11.28 12.39 9.02
CA ARG A 65 11.57 12.66 10.43
C ARG A 65 12.05 11.43 11.19
N TYR A 66 11.28 10.33 11.16
CA TYR A 66 11.56 9.14 11.98
C TYR A 66 12.46 8.11 11.31
N LYS A 67 12.84 8.34 10.05
CA LYS A 67 13.68 7.44 9.25
C LYS A 67 13.10 6.04 9.02
N VAL A 68 11.80 5.87 9.28
CA VAL A 68 11.01 4.66 9.01
C VAL A 68 9.71 5.04 8.30
N HIS A 69 9.20 4.18 7.41
CA HIS A 69 8.06 4.53 6.56
C HIS A 69 6.71 4.46 7.25
N HIS A 70 6.63 3.82 8.42
CA HIS A 70 5.38 3.60 9.13
C HIS A 70 5.59 3.60 10.65
N PRO A 71 4.65 4.12 11.46
CA PRO A 71 4.70 4.11 12.92
C PRO A 71 4.85 2.71 13.52
N PHE A 72 4.43 1.66 12.81
CA PHE A 72 4.58 0.27 13.28
C PHE A 72 6.03 -0.21 13.31
N LEU A 73 6.99 0.57 12.81
CA LEU A 73 8.42 0.29 12.93
C LEU A 73 9.08 1.03 14.10
N LEU A 74 8.34 1.87 14.82
CA LEU A 74 8.86 2.57 15.99
C LEU A 74 9.09 1.61 17.17
N ALA A 75 10.07 1.94 17.99
CA ALA A 75 10.56 1.09 19.07
C ALA A 75 9.54 0.86 20.19
N ASP A 76 8.48 1.65 20.28
CA ASP A 76 7.38 1.56 21.24
C ASP A 76 6.18 0.74 20.73
N TYR A 77 6.14 0.40 19.44
CA TYR A 77 5.06 -0.41 18.88
C TYR A 77 5.31 -1.91 19.03
N ARG A 78 4.29 -2.65 19.49
CA ARG A 78 4.35 -4.11 19.71
C ARG A 78 3.22 -4.90 19.04
N GLY A 79 2.33 -4.23 18.32
CA GLY A 79 1.17 -4.87 17.69
C GLY A 79 1.47 -5.58 16.36
N ASP A 80 0.40 -6.04 15.72
CA ASP A 80 0.42 -6.67 14.39
C ASP A 80 0.87 -5.70 13.28
N GLY A 81 1.05 -6.19 12.05
CA GLY A 81 1.49 -5.35 10.93
C GLY A 81 3.00 -5.06 10.89
N GLN A 82 3.73 -5.16 12.01
CA GLN A 82 5.21 -5.03 12.05
C GLN A 82 5.91 -5.86 10.96
N ARG A 83 5.46 -7.09 10.74
CA ARG A 83 6.03 -8.00 9.73
C ARG A 83 5.89 -7.44 8.32
N TYR A 84 4.71 -6.93 7.98
CA TYR A 84 4.47 -6.30 6.68
C TYR A 84 5.46 -5.17 6.45
N HIS A 85 5.57 -4.24 7.41
CA HIS A 85 6.45 -3.09 7.28
C HIS A 85 7.93 -3.48 7.28
N ARG A 86 8.36 -4.44 8.09
CA ARG A 86 9.76 -4.95 8.05
C ARG A 86 10.10 -5.57 6.69
N ASN A 87 9.17 -6.30 6.09
CA ASN A 87 9.37 -6.87 4.77
C ASN A 87 9.34 -5.80 3.67
N PHE A 88 8.44 -4.82 3.76
CA PHE A 88 8.46 -3.66 2.86
C PHE A 88 9.80 -2.93 2.92
N ALA A 89 10.37 -2.70 4.11
CA ALA A 89 11.65 -2.00 4.26
C ALA A 89 12.82 -2.68 3.52
N ARG A 90 12.72 -3.99 3.23
CA ARG A 90 13.73 -4.72 2.44
C ARG A 90 13.76 -4.33 0.96
N THR A 91 12.73 -3.64 0.46
CA THR A 91 12.75 -3.03 -0.88
C THR A 91 13.76 -1.89 -0.99
N GLY A 92 14.30 -1.43 0.15
CA GLY A 92 15.37 -0.45 0.20
C GLY A 92 14.91 1.00 0.05
N PHE A 93 13.61 1.29 -0.03
CA PHE A 93 13.14 2.68 0.01
C PHE A 93 13.63 3.40 1.27
N GLU A 94 14.14 4.61 1.07
CA GLU A 94 14.72 5.45 2.11
C GLU A 94 13.86 6.69 2.33
N PRO A 95 14.11 7.46 3.40
CA PRO A 95 13.40 8.72 3.64
C PRO A 95 13.45 9.72 2.47
N LYS A 96 14.49 9.68 1.63
CA LYS A 96 14.60 10.50 0.41
C LYS A 96 13.60 10.09 -0.67
N ASP A 97 13.16 8.83 -0.66
CA ASP A 97 12.18 8.28 -1.58
C ASP A 97 10.74 8.47 -1.09
N ALA A 98 10.53 9.03 0.11
CA ALA A 98 9.22 9.09 0.75
C ALA A 98 8.14 9.77 -0.11
N CYS A 99 8.49 10.79 -0.90
CA CYS A 99 7.53 11.45 -1.80
C CYS A 99 7.16 10.63 -3.05
N ARG A 100 7.85 9.50 -3.30
CA ARG A 100 7.64 8.62 -4.45
C ARG A 100 6.73 7.43 -4.14
N VAL A 101 6.41 7.17 -2.87
CA VAL A 101 5.75 5.93 -2.43
C VAL A 101 4.38 6.22 -1.83
N SER A 102 3.36 5.54 -2.35
CA SER A 102 1.98 5.58 -1.83
C SER A 102 1.45 4.18 -1.55
N PHE A 103 0.65 4.06 -0.50
CA PHE A 103 -0.13 2.88 -0.17
C PHE A 103 -1.62 3.20 -0.28
N ILE A 104 -2.37 2.39 -1.02
CA ILE A 104 -3.80 2.57 -1.26
C ILE A 104 -4.47 1.23 -1.03
N GLU A 105 -5.65 1.21 -0.45
CA GLU A 105 -6.36 -0.02 -0.15
C GLU A 105 -7.61 -0.14 -1.02
N LEU A 106 -8.03 -1.36 -1.37
CA LEU A 106 -9.33 -1.56 -2.04
C LEU A 106 -10.50 -1.13 -1.15
N LEU A 107 -10.40 -1.40 0.16
CA LEU A 107 -11.31 -0.88 1.17
C LEU A 107 -10.76 0.44 1.71
N HIS A 108 -11.44 1.54 1.40
CA HIS A 108 -11.04 2.91 1.73
C HIS A 108 -11.23 3.33 3.20
N ILE A 109 -11.60 2.39 4.07
CA ILE A 109 -11.84 2.62 5.50
C ILE A 109 -10.93 1.75 6.37
N PRO A 110 -10.56 2.20 7.59
CA PRO A 110 -9.71 1.43 8.47
C PRO A 110 -10.49 0.26 9.08
N THR A 111 -9.79 -0.85 9.31
CA THR A 111 -10.37 -2.09 9.85
C THR A 111 -9.67 -2.58 11.12
N VAL A 112 -10.26 -3.59 11.76
CA VAL A 112 -9.70 -4.35 12.88
C VAL A 112 -9.57 -5.82 12.51
N GLY A 113 -8.44 -6.44 12.85
CA GLY A 113 -8.20 -7.87 12.67
C GLY A 113 -8.08 -8.31 11.21
N ARG A 114 -8.20 -9.62 10.92
CA ARG A 114 -8.05 -10.10 9.54
C ARG A 114 -9.36 -9.93 8.77
N SER A 115 -9.31 -9.16 7.69
CA SER A 115 -10.45 -9.01 6.78
C SER A 115 -10.54 -10.14 5.75
N GLN A 116 -11.77 -10.57 5.51
CA GLN A 116 -12.15 -11.48 4.45
C GLN A 116 -12.96 -10.81 3.34
N LEU A 117 -12.51 -9.64 2.86
CA LEU A 117 -13.26 -8.81 1.90
C LEU A 117 -13.86 -9.59 0.72
N VAL A 118 -15.11 -9.25 0.41
CA VAL A 118 -15.88 -9.63 -0.79
C VAL A 118 -16.22 -8.37 -1.61
N LEU A 119 -16.82 -8.56 -2.78
CA LEU A 119 -17.15 -7.46 -3.69
C LEU A 119 -18.10 -6.43 -3.05
N ASP A 120 -19.13 -6.89 -2.35
CA ASP A 120 -20.17 -6.03 -1.77
C ASP A 120 -19.63 -5.11 -0.65
N ASP A 121 -18.42 -5.36 -0.15
CA ASP A 121 -17.76 -4.49 0.83
C ASP A 121 -17.13 -3.25 0.19
N LEU A 122 -16.90 -3.28 -1.13
CA LEU A 122 -16.09 -2.29 -1.82
C LEU A 122 -16.96 -1.15 -2.35
N ASP A 123 -16.50 0.08 -2.14
CA ASP A 123 -17.17 1.27 -2.66
C ASP A 123 -16.93 1.43 -4.18
N PRO A 124 -17.98 1.45 -5.01
CA PRO A 124 -17.86 1.65 -6.45
C PRO A 124 -17.04 2.88 -6.87
N ALA A 125 -17.25 4.03 -6.23
CA ALA A 125 -16.64 5.28 -6.64
C ALA A 125 -15.14 5.28 -6.34
N HIS A 126 -14.74 4.75 -5.19
CA HIS A 126 -13.34 4.53 -4.83
C HIS A 126 -12.64 3.61 -5.82
N LEU A 127 -13.29 2.50 -6.22
CA LEU A 127 -12.72 1.59 -7.23
C LEU A 127 -12.56 2.26 -8.60
N GLU A 128 -13.50 3.10 -9.03
CA GLU A 128 -13.36 3.88 -10.27
C GLU A 128 -12.21 4.89 -10.17
N GLY A 129 -12.06 5.56 -9.03
CA GLY A 129 -10.94 6.46 -8.78
C GLY A 129 -9.59 5.76 -8.89
N LEU A 130 -9.45 4.59 -8.24
CA LEU A 130 -8.25 3.76 -8.34
C LEU A 130 -8.01 3.26 -9.77
N ASN A 131 -9.07 2.88 -10.49
CA ASN A 131 -8.97 2.46 -11.88
C ASN A 131 -8.47 3.60 -12.78
N ALA A 132 -9.06 4.80 -12.65
CA ALA A 132 -8.65 5.99 -13.39
C ALA A 132 -7.19 6.37 -13.08
N LEU A 133 -6.79 6.32 -11.80
CA LEU A 133 -5.41 6.56 -11.37
C LEU A 133 -4.44 5.64 -12.11
N ILE A 134 -4.73 4.34 -12.18
CA ILE A 134 -3.84 3.36 -12.85
C ILE A 134 -3.88 3.54 -14.37
N GLN A 135 -5.07 3.73 -14.95
CA GLN A 135 -5.28 3.78 -16.41
C GLN A 135 -4.84 5.09 -17.06
N CYS A 136 -4.58 6.16 -16.29
CA CYS A 136 -4.09 7.41 -16.88
C CYS A 136 -2.69 7.30 -17.51
N GLY A 137 -1.98 6.18 -17.27
CA GLY A 137 -0.75 5.83 -17.97
C GLY A 137 0.48 6.67 -17.63
N ALA A 138 0.47 7.39 -16.50
CA ALA A 138 1.65 8.15 -16.06
C ALA A 138 2.82 7.22 -15.71
N LYS A 139 4.03 7.76 -15.59
CA LYS A 139 5.18 6.95 -15.23
C LYS A 139 5.14 6.50 -13.77
N ARG A 140 4.73 5.25 -13.55
CA ARG A 140 4.65 4.64 -12.22
C ARG A 140 4.68 3.12 -12.27
N ASN A 141 5.06 2.51 -11.16
CA ASN A 141 4.98 1.09 -10.89
C ASN A 141 3.87 0.83 -9.87
N VAL A 142 2.90 -0.01 -10.25
CA VAL A 142 1.78 -0.41 -9.39
C VAL A 142 1.97 -1.86 -8.96
N PHE A 143 1.91 -2.13 -7.67
CA PHE A 143 2.15 -3.45 -7.10
C PHE A 143 0.85 -4.01 -6.51
N LEU A 144 0.42 -5.17 -7.02
CA LEU A 144 -0.80 -5.84 -6.60
C LEU A 144 -0.49 -7.25 -6.07
N ALA A 145 -1.06 -7.62 -4.92
CA ALA A 145 -1.02 -9.00 -4.44
C ALA A 145 -2.12 -9.85 -5.09
N ASP A 146 -1.95 -11.18 -5.15
CA ASP A 146 -2.90 -12.12 -5.78
C ASP A 146 -4.37 -11.88 -5.36
N ARG A 147 -4.61 -11.65 -4.07
CA ARG A 147 -5.96 -11.43 -3.55
C ARG A 147 -6.56 -10.10 -4.00
N VAL A 148 -5.73 -9.05 -4.11
CA VAL A 148 -6.12 -7.73 -4.64
C VAL A 148 -6.50 -7.88 -6.11
N ILE A 149 -5.67 -8.56 -6.91
CA ILE A 149 -5.93 -8.80 -8.34
C ILE A 149 -7.27 -9.52 -8.54
N ARG A 150 -7.52 -10.59 -7.77
CA ARG A 150 -8.77 -11.35 -7.89
C ARG A 150 -10.01 -10.51 -7.56
N LEU A 151 -9.98 -9.71 -6.50
CA LEU A 151 -11.10 -8.83 -6.15
C LEU A 151 -11.30 -7.71 -7.17
N MET A 152 -10.22 -7.08 -7.63
CA MET A 152 -10.28 -6.10 -8.72
C MET A 152 -10.93 -6.69 -9.97
N ARG A 153 -10.55 -7.90 -10.38
CA ARG A 153 -11.14 -8.58 -11.54
C ARG A 153 -12.63 -8.90 -11.34
N ILE A 154 -12.98 -9.52 -10.22
CA ILE A 154 -14.36 -9.92 -9.91
C ILE A 154 -15.29 -8.70 -9.80
N SER A 155 -14.76 -7.54 -9.42
CA SER A 155 -15.55 -6.29 -9.40
C SER A 155 -16.06 -5.84 -10.76
N GLY A 156 -15.51 -6.38 -11.86
CA GLY A 156 -15.90 -6.01 -13.23
C GLY A 156 -15.43 -4.63 -13.69
N ARG A 157 -14.74 -3.86 -12.83
CA ARG A 157 -14.21 -2.51 -13.13
C ARG A 157 -12.81 -2.54 -13.73
N PHE A 158 -12.03 -3.57 -13.39
CA PHE A 158 -10.65 -3.75 -13.84
C PHE A 158 -10.56 -4.84 -14.92
N ARG A 159 -11.41 -4.79 -15.95
CA ARG A 159 -11.50 -5.84 -17.00
C ARG A 159 -10.21 -6.03 -17.79
N TRP A 160 -9.37 -5.00 -17.82
CA TRP A 160 -8.07 -4.97 -18.46
C TRP A 160 -6.98 -5.73 -17.68
N LEU A 161 -7.18 -5.95 -16.36
CA LEU A 161 -6.17 -6.56 -15.50
C LEU A 161 -6.19 -8.08 -15.67
N PRO A 162 -5.11 -8.76 -16.09
CA PRO A 162 -5.09 -10.20 -16.29
C PRO A 162 -5.08 -11.01 -14.97
N GLU A 163 -5.25 -12.33 -15.08
CA GLU A 163 -5.13 -13.25 -13.94
C GLU A 163 -3.70 -13.23 -13.34
N PRO A 164 -3.55 -13.53 -12.04
CA PRO A 164 -2.23 -13.69 -11.42
C PRO A 164 -1.38 -14.77 -12.11
N ILE A 165 -0.09 -14.47 -12.29
CA ILE A 165 0.94 -15.35 -12.81
C ILE A 165 1.59 -16.11 -11.66
N ALA A 166 1.58 -17.44 -11.72
CA ALA A 166 2.20 -18.30 -10.71
C ALA A 166 3.72 -18.43 -10.92
N ASN A 167 4.45 -18.68 -9.84
CA ASN A 167 5.87 -19.09 -9.84
C ASN A 167 6.88 -18.15 -10.54
N GLN A 168 6.54 -16.87 -10.72
CA GLN A 168 7.46 -15.85 -11.22
C GLN A 168 7.82 -14.84 -10.14
N VAL A 169 9.01 -14.25 -10.26
CA VAL A 169 9.47 -13.18 -9.37
C VAL A 169 9.01 -11.86 -9.96
N LEU A 170 8.13 -11.15 -9.23
CA LEU A 170 7.63 -9.82 -9.59
C LEU A 170 7.19 -9.70 -11.07
N PRO A 171 6.32 -10.59 -11.59
CA PRO A 171 5.99 -10.55 -13.01
C PRO A 171 5.18 -9.29 -13.34
N ARG A 172 5.47 -8.70 -14.51
CA ARG A 172 4.65 -7.65 -15.11
C ARG A 172 3.35 -8.27 -15.62
N LEU A 173 2.23 -7.86 -15.04
CA LEU A 173 0.89 -8.28 -15.45
C LEU A 173 0.41 -7.49 -16.67
N TYR A 174 0.55 -6.17 -16.63
CA TYR A 174 -0.01 -5.28 -17.63
C TYR A 174 0.80 -4.00 -17.72
N GLN A 175 0.64 -3.28 -18.82
CA GLN A 175 1.22 -1.96 -19.02
C GLN A 175 0.24 -1.08 -19.80
N VAL A 176 0.04 0.14 -19.31
CA VAL A 176 -0.75 1.18 -19.96
C VAL A 176 0.04 2.47 -19.95
N GLY A 177 0.37 3.01 -21.12
CA GLY A 177 1.35 4.09 -21.24
C GLY A 177 2.67 3.72 -20.55
N GLU A 178 3.11 4.58 -19.61
CA GLU A 178 4.28 4.36 -18.78
C GLU A 178 3.95 3.74 -17.41
N THR A 179 2.67 3.46 -17.11
CA THR A 179 2.26 2.75 -15.90
C THR A 179 2.49 1.25 -16.10
N THR A 180 3.33 0.66 -15.25
CA THR A 180 3.59 -0.79 -15.24
C THR A 180 2.95 -1.43 -14.01
N ILE A 181 2.15 -2.47 -14.23
CA ILE A 181 1.47 -3.22 -13.16
C ILE A 181 2.25 -4.52 -12.92
N HIS A 182 2.70 -4.70 -11.68
CA HIS A 182 3.43 -5.87 -11.22
C HIS A 182 2.60 -6.65 -10.21
N GLN A 183 2.70 -7.98 -10.29
CA GLN A 183 2.23 -8.84 -9.21
C GLN A 183 3.35 -9.03 -8.19
N HIS A 184 3.04 -8.90 -6.90
CA HIS A 184 3.98 -9.23 -5.83
C HIS A 184 3.36 -10.13 -4.77
N LEU A 185 4.20 -10.78 -3.97
CA LEU A 185 3.77 -11.41 -2.74
C LEU A 185 3.47 -10.34 -1.68
N HIS A 186 2.29 -10.46 -1.07
CA HIS A 186 1.92 -9.60 0.05
C HIS A 186 3.01 -9.59 1.14
N PHE A 187 3.43 -8.41 1.61
CA PHE A 187 4.58 -8.29 2.51
C PHE A 187 4.35 -8.90 3.90
N ALA A 188 3.12 -9.28 4.26
CA ALA A 188 2.87 -10.05 5.49
C ALA A 188 3.21 -11.56 5.37
N ASN A 189 3.52 -12.07 4.17
CA ASN A 189 3.90 -13.47 3.97
C ASN A 189 5.21 -13.83 4.73
N TYR A 190 5.43 -15.13 4.95
CA TYR A 190 6.60 -15.65 5.66
C TYR A 190 6.84 -17.14 5.38
N GLY A 191 7.87 -17.72 6.00
CA GLY A 191 8.18 -19.14 5.89
C GLY A 191 8.60 -19.51 4.47
N LYS A 192 7.87 -20.44 3.82
CA LYS A 192 8.18 -20.92 2.46
C LYS A 192 8.24 -19.82 1.39
N PHE A 193 7.63 -18.66 1.65
CA PHE A 193 7.62 -17.52 0.73
C PHE A 193 8.82 -16.59 0.87
N GLN A 194 9.66 -16.76 1.91
CA GLN A 194 10.72 -15.83 2.26
C GLN A 194 11.76 -15.64 1.13
N ALA A 195 12.16 -16.71 0.46
CA ALA A 195 13.12 -16.62 -0.65
C ALA A 195 12.57 -15.76 -1.80
N ARG A 196 11.33 -15.99 -2.22
CA ARG A 196 10.68 -15.21 -3.27
C ARG A 196 10.48 -13.75 -2.86
N MET A 197 10.05 -13.48 -1.63
CA MET A 197 9.92 -12.10 -1.14
C MET A 197 11.26 -11.34 -1.17
N THR A 198 12.38 -12.01 -0.84
CA THR A 198 13.71 -11.38 -0.95
C THR A 198 14.06 -11.03 -2.39
N LEU A 199 13.75 -11.92 -3.34
CA LEU A 199 13.98 -11.66 -4.78
C LEU A 199 13.10 -10.54 -5.32
N GLU A 200 11.82 -10.49 -4.93
CA GLU A 200 10.91 -9.42 -5.31
C GLU A 200 11.33 -8.07 -4.72
N ALA A 201 11.73 -8.04 -3.45
CA ALA A 201 12.25 -6.83 -2.82
C ALA A 201 13.50 -6.29 -3.52
N ALA A 202 14.42 -7.18 -3.93
CA ALA A 202 15.60 -6.80 -4.72
C ALA A 202 15.23 -6.28 -6.12
N ALA A 203 14.19 -6.82 -6.75
CA ALA A 203 13.69 -6.33 -8.03
C ALA A 203 13.07 -4.93 -7.91
N ILE A 204 12.25 -4.69 -6.87
CA ILE A 204 11.70 -3.37 -6.56
C ILE A 204 12.83 -2.37 -6.26
N ALA A 205 13.85 -2.79 -5.50
CA ALA A 205 15.00 -1.95 -5.17
C ALA A 205 15.76 -1.45 -6.42
N ARG A 206 15.83 -2.26 -7.48
CA ARG A 206 16.42 -1.86 -8.76
C ARG A 206 15.58 -0.78 -9.46
N MET A 207 14.26 -0.92 -9.47
CA MET A 207 13.36 0.09 -10.05
C MET A 207 13.47 1.44 -9.32
N ARG A 208 13.61 1.41 -8.00
CA ARG A 208 13.84 2.62 -7.19
C ARG A 208 15.10 3.40 -7.60
N ALA A 209 16.14 2.70 -8.05
CA ALA A 209 17.41 3.31 -8.41
C ALA A 209 17.34 4.13 -9.71
N ASP A 210 16.26 3.97 -10.49
CA ASP A 210 16.01 4.84 -11.63
C ASP A 210 15.80 6.29 -11.14
N PRO A 211 16.39 7.29 -11.83
CA PRO A 211 16.28 8.68 -11.44
C PRO A 211 14.81 9.10 -11.29
N PRO A 212 14.45 9.84 -10.22
CA PRO A 212 13.09 10.33 -10.07
C PRO A 212 12.72 11.22 -11.24
N HIS A 213 11.50 11.06 -11.73
CA HIS A 213 10.97 11.95 -12.75
C HIS A 213 10.74 13.30 -12.12
N LEU A 214 11.40 14.32 -12.66
CA LEU A 214 11.29 15.71 -12.23
C LEU A 214 9.82 16.15 -12.34
N ALA A 215 9.09 16.03 -11.25
CA ALA A 215 7.80 16.65 -11.02
C ALA A 215 7.75 17.06 -9.54
N PHE A 216 8.27 18.25 -9.26
CA PHE A 216 7.97 19.06 -8.07
C PHE A 216 7.76 18.30 -6.75
N CYS A 217 8.77 17.60 -6.23
CA CYS A 217 8.91 17.52 -4.76
C CYS A 217 9.65 18.80 -4.32
N ALA A 218 8.97 19.95 -4.39
CA ALA A 218 9.45 21.14 -3.70
C ALA A 218 9.45 20.85 -2.20
N CYS A 219 10.57 21.15 -1.56
CA CYS A 219 10.88 20.90 -0.15
C CYS A 219 9.84 21.47 0.81
#